data_AF-A0A9E4T1B4-F1
#
_entry.id   AF-A0A9E4T1B4-F1
#
_cell.length_a   1.000
_cell.length_b   1.000
_cell.length_c   1.000
_cell.angle_alpha   90.00
_cell.angle_beta   90.00
_cell.angle_gamma   90.00
#
_symmetry.space_group_name_H-M   'P 1'
#
loop_
_entity.id
_entity.type
_entity.pdbx_description
1 polymer ?
#
loop_
_entity_poly.entity_id
_entity_poly.type
_entity_poly.pdbx_seq_one_letter_code
_entity_poly.pdbx_strand_id
1 'polypeptide(L)'
;MSSAYGPVRGLKVLDLSTIVAGSTASSLLADFGAEVVKVERPGAGDPLRNWGPFANGVSIWWKVHSRNKKSITLDLGKEQGQELLKSLVAQADLLIEGFRPGVMERWGLGPDDLHAVNPGLVMVRFSGFGQTGPYKDRPG
;
A
#
# COMPACT_ATOMS: atom_id res chain seq x y z
N MET A 1 14.86 12.57 -16.79
CA MET A 1 13.67 12.08 -16.06
C MET A 1 12.89 11.20 -17.03
N SER A 2 12.64 9.93 -16.70
CA SER A 2 11.88 9.05 -17.59
C SER A 2 10.47 9.60 -17.75
N SER A 3 10.05 9.83 -18.99
CA SER A 3 8.65 10.14 -19.29
C SER A 3 7.83 8.91 -18.93
N ALA A 4 7.08 8.96 -17.84
CA ALA A 4 6.08 7.94 -17.55
C ALA A 4 5.01 7.99 -18.65
N TYR A 5 4.85 6.88 -19.38
CA TYR A 5 3.83 6.67 -20.40
C TYR A 5 2.80 5.68 -19.87
N GLY A 6 1.52 5.90 -20.17
CA GLY A 6 0.45 4.99 -19.79
C GLY A 6 -0.84 5.72 -19.40
N PRO A 7 -1.97 4.99 -19.33
CA PRO A 7 -3.30 5.58 -19.16
C PRO A 7 -3.51 6.24 -17.79
N VAL A 8 -2.71 5.88 -16.77
CA VAL A 8 -2.79 6.45 -15.42
C VAL A 8 -1.53 7.23 -15.05
N ARG A 9 -0.81 7.76 -16.04
CA ARG A 9 0.35 8.61 -15.78
C ARG A 9 -0.02 9.80 -14.91
N GLY A 10 0.86 10.15 -13.99
CA GLY A 10 0.68 11.29 -13.08
C GLY A 10 -0.08 10.96 -11.79
N LEU A 11 -0.73 9.79 -11.69
CA LEU A 11 -1.30 9.34 -10.43
C LEU A 11 -0.20 8.98 -9.43
N LYS A 12 -0.35 9.44 -8.19
CA LYS A 12 0.48 9.09 -7.03
C LYS A 12 -0.27 8.09 -6.16
N VAL A 13 0.30 6.91 -6.00
CA VAL A 13 -0.31 5.78 -5.28
C VAL A 13 0.53 5.41 -4.08
N LEU A 14 -0.10 5.35 -2.91
CA LEU A 14 0.47 4.78 -1.69
C LEU A 14 0.01 3.33 -1.54
N ASP A 15 0.96 2.40 -1.55
CA ASP A 15 0.70 0.97 -1.37
C ASP A 15 1.14 0.52 0.03
N LEU A 16 0.20 0.50 0.96
CA LEU A 16 0.36 -0.01 2.33
C LEU A 16 0.11 -1.52 2.42
N SER A 17 -0.35 -2.15 1.35
CA SER A 17 -0.75 -3.56 1.37
C SER A 17 0.43 -4.48 1.60
N THR A 18 0.18 -5.74 1.92
CA THR A 18 1.25 -6.74 2.02
C THR A 18 0.89 -7.96 1.19
N ILE A 19 1.91 -8.75 0.84
CA ILE A 19 1.70 -10.01 0.14
C ILE A 19 1.11 -9.75 -1.26
N VAL A 20 0.20 -10.59 -1.75
CA VAL A 20 -0.08 -10.73 -3.18
C VAL A 20 -1.18 -9.79 -3.65
N ALA A 21 -2.32 -9.73 -2.98
CA ALA A 21 -3.54 -9.12 -3.53
C ALA A 21 -3.36 -7.61 -3.83
N GLY A 22 -3.06 -6.81 -2.81
CA GLY A 22 -2.88 -5.37 -2.99
C GLY A 22 -1.64 -5.03 -3.80
N SER A 23 -0.53 -5.74 -3.57
CA SER A 23 0.70 -5.54 -4.33
C SER A 23 0.52 -5.83 -5.83
N THR A 24 -0.36 -6.77 -6.20
CA THR A 24 -0.71 -7.03 -7.59
C THR A 24 -1.45 -5.84 -8.21
N ALA A 25 -2.47 -5.32 -7.53
CA ALA A 25 -3.22 -4.16 -8.00
C ALA A 25 -2.32 -2.93 -8.20
N SER A 26 -1.47 -2.64 -7.21
CA SER A 26 -0.54 -1.50 -7.30
C SER A 26 0.59 -1.72 -8.31
N SER A 27 1.06 -2.96 -8.54
CA SER A 27 2.01 -3.24 -9.63
C SER A 27 1.39 -3.02 -11.00
N LEU A 28 0.13 -3.37 -11.20
CA LEU A 28 -0.57 -3.08 -12.47
C LEU A 28 -0.71 -1.57 -12.70
N LEU A 29 -1.00 -0.79 -11.65
CA LEU A 29 -1.02 0.68 -11.75
C LEU A 29 0.36 1.24 -12.11
N ALA A 30 1.42 0.72 -11.50
CA ALA A 30 2.80 1.09 -11.83
C ALA A 30 3.14 0.78 -13.30
N ASP A 31 2.75 -0.41 -13.78
CA ASP A 31 2.93 -0.81 -15.19
C ASP A 31 2.17 0.12 -16.16
N PHE A 32 1.04 0.69 -15.72
CA PHE A 32 0.25 1.66 -16.48
C PHE A 32 0.65 3.12 -16.24
N GLY A 33 1.81 3.35 -15.59
CA GLY A 33 2.47 4.65 -15.52
C GLY A 33 2.20 5.46 -14.25
N ALA A 34 1.53 4.89 -13.24
CA ALA A 34 1.37 5.55 -11.95
C ALA A 34 2.70 5.58 -11.18
N GLU A 35 2.93 6.64 -10.41
CA GLU A 35 3.99 6.67 -9.41
C GLU A 35 3.53 5.94 -8.16
N VAL A 36 4.03 4.72 -7.96
CA VAL A 36 3.66 3.90 -6.81
C VAL A 36 4.77 3.89 -5.77
N VAL A 37 4.43 4.30 -4.55
CA VAL A 37 5.30 4.21 -3.37
C VAL A 37 4.78 3.11 -2.46
N LYS A 38 5.54 2.01 -2.39
CA LYS A 38 5.33 0.94 -1.42
C LYS A 38 5.78 1.41 -0.05
N VAL A 39 4.87 1.39 0.92
CA VAL A 39 5.20 1.64 2.33
C VAL A 39 5.34 0.30 3.03
N GLU A 40 6.47 0.12 3.71
CA GLU A 40 6.82 -1.15 4.35
C GLU A 40 7.19 -0.96 5.82
N ARG A 41 7.14 -2.03 6.61
CA ARG A 41 7.60 -1.99 8.00
C ARG A 41 9.13 -1.88 8.05
N PRO A 42 9.69 -0.97 8.87
CA PRO A 42 11.14 -0.91 9.09
C PRO A 42 11.72 -2.26 9.54
N GLY A 43 12.90 -2.60 9.04
CA GLY A 43 13.64 -3.83 9.39
C GLY A 43 13.10 -5.13 8.78
N ALA A 44 11.78 -5.27 8.60
CA ALA A 44 11.16 -6.48 8.07
C ALA A 44 10.80 -6.39 6.57
N GLY A 45 10.34 -5.22 6.11
CA GLY A 45 9.79 -5.08 4.77
C GLY A 45 8.46 -5.81 4.57
N ASP A 46 8.09 -6.04 3.31
CA ASP A 46 7.03 -6.97 2.93
C ASP A 46 7.47 -8.44 3.11
N PRO A 47 6.61 -9.33 3.67
CA PRO A 47 6.89 -10.76 3.79
C PRO A 47 7.34 -11.45 2.49
N LEU A 48 6.87 -10.98 1.33
CA LEU A 48 7.27 -11.53 0.03
C LEU A 48 8.77 -11.47 -0.20
N ARG A 49 9.50 -10.53 0.42
CA ARG A 49 10.97 -10.45 0.31
C ARG A 49 11.65 -11.76 0.74
N ASN A 50 11.00 -12.53 1.60
CA ASN A 50 11.50 -13.77 2.17
C ASN A 50 10.81 -15.03 1.60
N TRP A 51 9.95 -14.89 0.59
CA TRP A 51 9.24 -16.04 0.00
C TRP A 51 9.99 -16.59 -1.20
N GLY A 52 10.28 -17.90 -1.18
CA GLY A 52 10.87 -18.60 -2.33
C GLY A 52 9.88 -18.75 -3.49
N PRO A 53 10.37 -18.92 -4.74
CA PRO A 53 11.77 -19.13 -5.10
C PRO A 53 12.63 -17.85 -5.07
N PHE A 54 13.95 -18.03 -4.96
CA PHE A 54 14.95 -16.96 -4.94
C PHE A 54 15.83 -16.99 -6.19
N ALA A 55 16.17 -15.82 -6.71
CA ALA A 55 17.17 -15.65 -7.76
C ALA A 55 18.14 -14.53 -7.38
N ASN A 56 19.43 -14.88 -7.28
CA ASN A 56 20.51 -14.01 -6.82
C ASN A 56 20.24 -13.41 -5.43
N GLY A 57 19.78 -14.24 -4.49
CA GLY A 57 19.48 -13.82 -3.11
C GLY A 57 18.23 -12.95 -2.96
N VAL A 58 17.45 -12.73 -4.02
CA VAL A 58 16.23 -11.91 -3.99
C VAL A 58 15.03 -12.79 -4.34
N SER A 59 13.95 -12.68 -3.56
CA SER A 59 12.70 -13.37 -3.84
C SER A 59 12.15 -12.99 -5.22
N ILE A 60 11.75 -14.02 -5.99
CA ILE A 60 11.06 -13.85 -7.27
C ILE A 60 9.66 -13.29 -7.04
N TRP A 61 8.95 -13.71 -5.98
CA TRP A 61 7.65 -13.15 -5.63
C TRP A 61 7.73 -11.65 -5.37
N TRP A 62 8.72 -11.20 -4.60
CA TRP A 62 8.94 -9.78 -4.39
C TRP A 62 9.21 -9.05 -5.71
N LYS A 63 10.09 -9.59 -6.58
CA LYS A 63 10.37 -8.97 -7.88
C LYS A 63 9.12 -8.82 -8.73
N VAL A 64 8.27 -9.85 -8.80
CA VAL A 64 7.03 -9.82 -9.56
C VAL A 64 6.08 -8.77 -8.97
N HIS A 65 5.82 -8.81 -7.68
CA HIS A 65 4.80 -7.95 -7.05
C HIS A 65 5.27 -6.55 -6.66
N SER A 66 6.54 -6.20 -6.89
CA SER A 66 7.07 -4.88 -6.53
C SER A 66 7.84 -4.19 -7.65
N ARG A 67 7.83 -4.75 -8.86
CA ARG A 67 8.35 -4.08 -10.07
C ARG A 67 7.72 -2.69 -10.23
N ASN A 68 8.50 -1.76 -10.79
CA ASN A 68 8.11 -0.38 -11.10
C ASN A 68 7.69 0.49 -9.89
N LYS A 69 7.76 -0.03 -8.65
CA LYS A 69 7.46 0.73 -7.43
C LYS A 69 8.72 1.34 -6.83
N LYS A 70 8.56 2.49 -6.19
CA LYS A 70 9.48 2.99 -5.16
C LYS A 70 9.15 2.30 -3.83
N SER A 71 10.10 2.27 -2.90
CA SER A 71 9.90 1.68 -1.57
C SER A 71 10.45 2.61 -0.49
N ILE A 72 9.67 2.78 0.57
CA ILE A 72 10.04 3.48 1.81
C ILE A 72 9.60 2.63 3.01
N THR A 73 10.14 2.94 4.19
CA THR A 73 9.72 2.31 5.43
C THR A 73 9.06 3.30 6.37
N LEU A 74 7.90 2.94 6.93
CA LEU A 74 7.20 3.68 7.98
C LEU A 74 6.65 2.73 9.04
N ASP A 75 6.79 3.09 10.32
CA ASP A 75 6.16 2.37 11.43
C ASP A 75 4.83 3.03 11.78
N LEU A 76 3.74 2.53 11.19
CA LEU A 76 2.39 3.07 11.39
C LEU A 76 1.82 2.77 12.79
N GLY A 77 2.50 1.93 13.58
CA GLY A 77 2.17 1.73 14.99
C GLY A 77 2.60 2.90 15.89
N LYS A 78 3.37 3.85 15.37
CA LYS A 78 3.84 5.04 16.08
C LYS A 78 3.21 6.31 15.49
N GLU A 79 2.91 7.26 16.36
CA GLU A 79 2.33 8.56 15.99
C GLU A 79 3.13 9.26 14.88
N GLN A 80 4.46 9.29 15.01
CA GLN A 80 5.34 9.87 13.98
C GLN A 80 5.18 9.20 12.61
N GLY A 81 5.00 7.88 12.56
CA GLY A 81 4.76 7.18 11.30
C GLY A 81 3.39 7.49 10.71
N GLN A 82 2.38 7.69 11.57
CA GLN A 82 1.03 8.09 11.18
C GLN A 82 1.02 9.52 10.61
N GLU A 83 1.70 10.47 11.25
CA GLU A 83 1.84 11.85 10.79
C GLU A 83 2.58 11.95 9.45
N LEU A 84 3.66 11.18 9.29
CA LEU A 84 4.37 11.09 8.01
C LEU A 84 3.49 10.50 6.93
N LEU A 85 2.70 9.47 7.23
CA LEU A 85 1.76 8.92 6.26
C LEU A 85 0.69 9.94 5.88
N LYS A 86 0.11 10.67 6.83
CA LYS A 86 -0.86 11.77 6.55
C LYS A 86 -0.25 12.82 5.62
N SER A 87 1.02 13.17 5.85
CA SER A 87 1.76 14.11 5.00
C SER A 87 1.94 13.60 3.56
N LEU A 88 2.14 12.30 3.37
CA LEU A 88 2.17 11.67 2.05
C LEU A 88 0.79 11.62 1.41
N VAL A 89 -0.24 11.29 2.20
CA VAL A 89 -1.65 11.22 1.76
C VAL A 89 -2.15 12.56 1.23
N ALA A 90 -1.71 13.68 1.81
CA ALA A 90 -2.06 15.03 1.34
C ALA A 90 -1.69 15.29 -0.13
N GLN A 91 -0.82 14.47 -0.71
CA GLN A 91 -0.38 14.58 -2.10
C GLN A 91 -0.67 13.33 -2.93
N ALA A 92 -1.33 12.32 -2.37
CA ALA A 92 -1.64 11.07 -3.04
C ALA A 92 -3.03 11.11 -3.68
N ASP A 93 -3.19 10.42 -4.80
CA ASP A 93 -4.48 10.26 -5.47
C ASP A 93 -5.17 8.97 -5.00
N LEU A 94 -4.37 7.95 -4.67
CA LEU A 94 -4.86 6.62 -4.32
C LEU A 94 -4.07 6.04 -3.14
N LEU A 95 -4.77 5.40 -2.22
CA LEU A 95 -4.17 4.58 -1.17
C LEU A 95 -4.76 3.17 -1.21
N ILE A 96 -3.89 2.16 -1.23
CA ILE A 96 -4.24 0.74 -1.23
C ILE A 96 -3.81 0.13 0.11
N GLU A 97 -4.74 -0.47 0.83
CA GLU A 97 -4.47 -1.13 2.11
C GLU A 97 -5.23 -2.46 2.24
N GLY A 98 -4.57 -3.42 2.90
CA GLY A 98 -5.05 -4.80 3.07
C GLY A 98 -5.05 -5.24 4.53
N PHE A 99 -5.17 -4.32 5.48
CA PHE A 99 -5.14 -4.64 6.91
C PHE A 99 -6.48 -5.24 7.37
N ARG A 100 -6.44 -5.94 8.51
CA ARG A 100 -7.68 -6.40 9.16
C ARG A 100 -8.59 -5.20 9.47
N PRO A 101 -9.91 -5.35 9.38
CA PRO A 101 -10.83 -4.26 9.66
C PRO A 101 -10.58 -3.61 11.02
N GLY A 102 -10.65 -2.27 11.06
CA GLY A 102 -10.39 -1.48 12.27
C GLY A 102 -8.92 -1.20 12.58
N VAL A 103 -7.95 -1.77 11.86
CA VAL A 103 -6.53 -1.50 12.11
C VAL A 103 -6.16 -0.04 11.80
N MET A 104 -6.55 0.43 10.61
CA MET A 104 -6.26 1.80 10.17
C MET A 104 -6.94 2.83 11.10
N GLU A 105 -8.18 2.56 11.50
CA GLU A 105 -8.95 3.38 12.43
C GLU A 105 -8.27 3.48 13.81
N ARG A 106 -7.73 2.38 14.34
CA ARG A 106 -6.96 2.42 15.61
C ARG A 106 -5.68 3.23 15.52
N TRP A 107 -5.15 3.44 14.32
CA TRP A 107 -3.99 4.30 14.08
C TRP A 107 -4.36 5.74 13.72
N GLY A 108 -5.66 6.10 13.74
CA GLY A 108 -6.10 7.43 13.28
C GLY A 108 -5.77 7.66 11.80
N LEU A 109 -5.81 6.58 11.01
CA LEU A 109 -5.58 6.53 9.58
C LEU A 109 -6.81 5.93 8.86
N GLY A 110 -7.98 5.95 9.50
CA GLY A 110 -9.22 5.48 8.89
C GLY A 110 -9.65 6.36 7.72
N PRO A 111 -10.71 5.95 6.99
CA PRO A 111 -11.27 6.76 5.90
C PRO A 111 -11.56 8.20 6.31
N ASP A 112 -12.26 8.40 7.43
CA ASP A 112 -12.62 9.73 7.91
C ASP A 112 -11.37 10.58 8.24
N ASP A 113 -10.37 9.99 8.90
CA ASP A 113 -9.12 10.68 9.22
C ASP A 113 -8.34 11.10 7.97
N LEU A 114 -8.25 10.22 6.98
CA LEU A 114 -7.48 10.47 5.76
C LEU A 114 -8.23 11.37 4.78
N HIS A 115 -9.56 11.29 4.72
CA HIS A 115 -10.37 12.22 3.94
C HIS A 115 -10.42 13.63 4.54
N ALA A 116 -10.29 13.76 5.86
CA ALA A 116 -10.08 15.07 6.47
C ALA A 116 -8.76 15.73 6.02
N VAL A 117 -7.73 14.93 5.72
CA VAL A 117 -6.45 15.41 5.18
C VAL A 117 -6.52 15.65 3.67
N ASN A 118 -7.15 14.74 2.94
CA ASN A 118 -7.29 14.79 1.48
C ASN A 118 -8.68 14.33 1.04
N PRO A 119 -9.64 15.25 0.83
CA PRO A 119 -10.99 14.92 0.39
C PRO A 119 -11.07 14.25 -1.00
N GLY A 120 -10.03 14.38 -1.82
CA GLY A 120 -9.94 13.77 -3.15
C GLY A 120 -9.34 12.36 -3.15
N LEU A 121 -8.88 11.86 -2.00
CA LEU A 121 -8.22 10.56 -1.91
C LEU A 121 -9.18 9.42 -2.25
N VAL A 122 -8.80 8.60 -3.23
CA VAL A 122 -9.45 7.30 -3.43
C VAL A 122 -8.80 6.28 -2.52
N MET A 123 -9.61 5.54 -1.74
CA MET A 123 -9.11 4.48 -0.86
C MET A 123 -9.61 3.12 -1.33
N VAL A 124 -8.68 2.22 -1.62
CA VAL A 124 -8.95 0.81 -1.92
C VAL A 124 -8.60 -0.02 -0.70
N ARG A 125 -9.63 -0.55 -0.06
CA ARG A 125 -9.53 -1.34 1.17
C ARG A 125 -9.99 -2.76 0.89
N PHE A 126 -9.19 -3.74 1.28
CA PHE A 126 -9.56 -5.15 1.13
C PHE A 126 -9.15 -5.98 2.35
N SER A 127 -9.88 -7.06 2.59
CA SER A 127 -9.62 -8.07 3.62
C SER A 127 -10.32 -9.35 3.19
N GLY A 128 -10.01 -10.51 3.79
CA GLY A 128 -10.60 -11.79 3.38
C GLY A 128 -12.13 -11.83 3.30
N PHE A 129 -12.83 -11.09 4.16
CA PHE A 129 -14.30 -11.05 4.20
C PHE A 129 -14.88 -9.63 4.08
N GLY A 130 -14.07 -8.64 3.70
CA GLY A 130 -14.48 -7.24 3.61
C GLY A 130 -14.42 -6.47 4.93
N GLN A 131 -14.68 -5.17 4.86
CA GLN A 131 -14.59 -4.24 5.99
C GLN A 131 -15.84 -4.27 6.90
N THR A 132 -16.92 -4.91 6.45
CA THR A 132 -18.23 -4.93 7.12
C THR A 132 -18.82 -6.35 7.15
N GLY A 133 -19.92 -6.53 7.88
CA GLY A 133 -20.62 -7.81 7.97
C GLY A 133 -20.09 -8.75 9.07
N PRO A 134 -20.76 -9.90 9.29
CA PRO A 134 -20.55 -10.78 10.45
C PRO A 134 -19.21 -11.53 10.42
N TYR A 135 -18.54 -11.59 9.25
CA TYR A 135 -17.28 -12.31 9.08
C TYR A 135 -16.06 -11.39 8.93
N LYS A 136 -16.24 -10.07 9.06
CA LYS A 136 -15.17 -9.08 8.87
C LYS A 136 -13.92 -9.34 9.73
N ASP A 137 -14.09 -9.93 10.91
CA ASP A 137 -13.01 -10.18 11.85
C ASP A 137 -12.33 -11.55 11.65
N ARG A 138 -12.78 -12.36 10.68
CA ARG A 138 -12.15 -13.64 10.34
C ARG A 138 -10.87 -13.44 9.53
N PRO A 139 -9.85 -14.31 9.70
CA PRO A 139 -8.64 -14.24 8.90
C PRO A 139 -8.90 -14.61 7.44
N GLY A 140 -8.24 -13.92 6.52
CA GLY A 140 -8.23 -14.17 5.08
C GLY A 140 -7.59 -13.02 4.31
#